data_AF-A0A0F0CU13-F1
#
_entry.id   AF-A0A0F0CU13-F1
#
_cell.length_a   1.000
_cell.length_b   1.000
_cell.length_c   1.000
_cell.angle_alpha   90.00
_cell.angle_beta   90.00
_cell.angle_gamma   90.00
#
_symmetry.space_group_name_H-M   'P 1'
#
loop_
_entity.id
_entity.type
_entity.pdbx_description
1 polymer ?
#
loop_
_entity_poly.entity_id
_entity_poly.type
_entity_poly.pdbx_seq_one_letter_code
_entity_poly.pdbx_strand_id
1 'polypeptide(L)'
;MEKDYYLTVVLNNIEALLSDKIVFKGGTLLNKVHLNYHRLSEDLDFTYYGKEDLSSRSQRSRAITAIRNKMPEFLKALNLTSDMPEGEGFNNSTQYVFNIKYPSFITAKDENIKIEIGLRQSPIDKPVHNVIKHFYKDLFTGEDLIPAGKILSLSFNEAVAEKLKAAITRKDVAIRDYYDLWHIDQAKFNFTDKKFIDLFKKKLAGEEYAGEFRNNFGLSQLKIDLLRRRVETDLIPVIRAGEKFDLDRMFERFNILFSDKAFEQ
;
A
#
# COMPACT_ATOMS: atom_id res chain seq x y z
N MET A 1 -6.11 -6.64 -14.80
CA MET A 1 -7.41 -5.99 -15.04
C MET A 1 -8.52 -6.67 -14.27
N GLU A 2 -8.76 -7.96 -14.45
CA GLU A 2 -9.76 -8.70 -13.67
C GLU A 2 -9.47 -8.69 -12.16
N LYS A 3 -8.23 -9.00 -11.75
CA LYS A 3 -7.84 -8.88 -10.33
C LYS A 3 -8.18 -7.52 -9.72
N ASP A 4 -7.88 -6.44 -10.44
CA ASP A 4 -8.14 -5.07 -10.00
C ASP A 4 -9.64 -4.75 -9.84
N TYR A 5 -10.51 -5.42 -10.61
CA TYR A 5 -11.95 -5.33 -10.45
C TYR A 5 -12.36 -5.90 -9.10
N TYR A 6 -11.90 -7.12 -8.78
CA TYR A 6 -12.17 -7.76 -7.49
C TYR A 6 -11.55 -6.99 -6.32
N LEU A 7 -10.35 -6.41 -6.48
CA LEU A 7 -9.79 -5.50 -5.48
C LEU A 7 -10.75 -4.34 -5.19
N THR A 8 -11.34 -3.75 -6.23
CA THR A 8 -12.28 -2.63 -6.09
C THR A 8 -13.58 -3.05 -5.41
N VAL A 9 -14.12 -4.23 -5.76
CA VAL A 9 -15.29 -4.82 -5.09
C VAL A 9 -15.01 -5.04 -3.60
N VAL A 10 -13.85 -5.62 -3.25
CA VAL A 10 -13.44 -5.81 -1.86
C VAL A 10 -13.31 -4.47 -1.13
N LEU A 11 -12.58 -3.51 -1.70
CA LEU A 11 -12.36 -2.19 -1.09
C LEU A 11 -13.67 -1.44 -0.81
N ASN A 12 -14.61 -1.47 -1.75
CA ASN A 12 -15.91 -0.80 -1.60
C ASN A 12 -16.76 -1.35 -0.45
N ASN A 13 -16.50 -2.58 -0.01
CA ASN A 13 -17.34 -3.28 0.96
C ASN A 13 -16.66 -3.49 2.33
N ILE A 14 -15.35 -3.19 2.47
CA ILE A 14 -14.61 -3.44 3.71
C ILE A 14 -15.21 -2.69 4.90
N GLU A 15 -15.46 -1.39 4.78
CA GLU A 15 -15.94 -0.58 5.90
C GLU A 15 -17.37 -0.96 6.31
N ALA A 16 -18.22 -1.28 5.33
CA ALA A 16 -19.62 -1.60 5.55
C ALA A 16 -19.85 -3.04 6.05
N LEU A 17 -19.11 -4.02 5.52
CA LEU A 17 -19.39 -5.44 5.73
C LEU A 17 -18.35 -6.15 6.61
N LEU A 18 -17.11 -5.64 6.68
CA LEU A 18 -16.03 -6.27 7.46
C LEU A 18 -15.72 -5.50 8.75
N SER A 19 -15.16 -4.29 8.64
CA SER A 19 -14.75 -3.49 9.79
C SER A 19 -14.44 -2.03 9.44
N ASP A 20 -14.83 -1.14 10.35
CA ASP A 20 -14.46 0.27 10.43
C ASP A 20 -13.14 0.53 11.20
N LYS A 21 -12.52 -0.53 11.75
CA LYS A 21 -11.29 -0.47 12.55
C LYS A 21 -10.03 -0.76 11.73
N ILE A 22 -10.09 -0.69 10.41
CA ILE A 22 -8.91 -0.86 9.55
C ILE A 22 -8.82 0.30 8.57
N VAL A 23 -7.58 0.74 8.35
CA VAL A 23 -7.25 1.90 7.53
C VAL A 23 -6.42 1.42 6.35
N PHE A 24 -6.92 1.70 5.15
CA PHE A 24 -6.28 1.32 3.90
C PHE A 24 -4.96 2.08 3.69
N LYS A 25 -3.94 1.37 3.20
CA LYS A 25 -2.58 1.91 3.00
C LYS A 25 -1.87 1.22 1.83
N GLY A 26 -0.56 1.47 1.73
CA GLY A 26 0.33 0.76 0.82
C GLY A 26 0.27 1.24 -0.62
N GLY A 27 0.82 0.43 -1.53
CA GLY A 27 0.95 0.79 -2.94
C GLY A 27 -0.39 0.91 -3.67
N THR A 28 -1.38 0.11 -3.27
CA THR A 28 -2.69 0.11 -3.93
C THR A 28 -3.50 1.36 -3.59
N LEU A 29 -3.35 1.91 -2.37
CA LEU A 29 -3.90 3.23 -2.02
C LEU A 29 -3.33 4.32 -2.93
N LEU A 30 -2.00 4.42 -3.00
CA LEU A 30 -1.34 5.41 -3.85
C LEU A 30 -1.78 5.27 -5.29
N ASN A 31 -1.77 4.05 -5.82
CA ASN A 31 -2.12 3.78 -7.20
C ASN A 31 -3.57 4.15 -7.55
N LYS A 32 -4.55 3.64 -6.79
CA LYS A 32 -5.97 3.82 -7.08
C LYS A 32 -6.46 5.22 -6.76
N VAL A 33 -6.01 5.82 -5.66
CA VAL A 33 -6.56 7.08 -5.17
C VAL A 33 -5.75 8.29 -5.64
N HIS A 34 -4.42 8.23 -5.55
CA HIS A 34 -3.57 9.42 -5.66
C HIS A 34 -2.81 9.53 -7.00
N LEU A 35 -2.44 8.42 -7.62
CA LEU A 35 -1.54 8.37 -8.79
C LEU A 35 -2.22 7.91 -10.08
N ASN A 36 -3.55 7.79 -10.08
CA ASN A 36 -4.37 7.55 -11.28
C ASN A 36 -3.93 6.34 -12.11
N TYR A 37 -3.70 5.19 -11.45
CA TYR A 37 -3.30 3.96 -12.10
C TYR A 37 -2.03 4.12 -12.96
N HIS A 38 -0.97 4.67 -12.36
CA HIS A 38 0.34 4.76 -12.99
C HIS A 38 0.99 3.37 -13.14
N ARG A 39 0.70 2.43 -12.22
CA ARG A 39 1.05 1.00 -12.37
C ARG A 39 -0.06 0.07 -11.92
N LEU A 40 0.11 -1.23 -12.11
CA LEU A 40 -0.71 -2.25 -11.48
C LEU A 40 -0.22 -2.51 -10.05
N SER A 41 -1.18 -2.77 -9.16
CA SER A 41 -0.95 -3.13 -7.76
C SER A 41 -1.99 -4.16 -7.35
N GLU A 42 -1.54 -5.25 -6.75
CA GLU A 42 -2.34 -6.47 -6.64
C GLU A 42 -2.70 -6.88 -5.21
N ASP A 43 -2.07 -6.26 -4.22
CA ASP A 43 -2.24 -6.56 -2.80
C ASP A 43 -3.07 -5.48 -2.11
N LEU A 44 -3.80 -5.82 -1.04
CA LEU A 44 -4.49 -4.86 -0.21
C LEU A 44 -3.84 -4.78 1.17
N ASP A 45 -3.19 -3.66 1.45
CA ASP A 45 -2.56 -3.41 2.74
C ASP A 45 -3.43 -2.53 3.63
N PHE A 46 -3.59 -2.95 4.88
CA PHE A 46 -4.32 -2.24 5.91
C PHE A 46 -3.48 -2.11 7.17
N THR A 47 -3.83 -1.14 8.00
CA THR A 47 -3.38 -1.08 9.38
C THR A 47 -4.57 -1.02 10.32
N TYR A 48 -4.46 -1.67 11.47
CA TYR A 48 -5.49 -1.62 12.49
C TYR A 48 -5.56 -0.21 13.09
N TYR A 49 -6.78 0.28 13.27
CA TYR A 49 -7.09 1.59 13.81
C TYR A 49 -8.16 1.44 14.89
N GLY A 50 -7.70 1.28 16.12
CA GLY A 50 -8.54 1.14 17.30
C GLY A 50 -7.90 1.81 18.51
N LYS A 51 -8.66 1.90 19.61
CA LYS A 51 -8.23 2.49 20.88
C LYS A 51 -7.57 1.47 21.82
N GLU A 52 -7.58 0.21 21.42
CA GLU A 52 -7.05 -0.91 22.17
C GLU A 52 -5.52 -0.80 22.30
N ASP A 53 -4.99 -1.14 23.48
CA ASP A 53 -3.54 -1.32 23.64
C ASP A 53 -3.10 -2.59 22.90
N LEU A 54 -2.13 -2.45 21.99
CA LEU A 54 -1.59 -3.52 21.16
C LEU A 54 -0.16 -3.91 21.54
N SER A 55 0.28 -3.60 22.76
CA SER A 55 1.64 -3.85 23.24
C SER A 55 2.01 -5.34 23.29
N SER A 56 1.08 -6.23 23.65
CA SER A 56 1.31 -7.68 23.74
C SER A 56 0.68 -8.48 22.59
N ARG A 57 1.22 -9.69 22.34
CA ARG A 57 0.68 -10.63 21.35
C ARG A 57 -0.78 -11.00 21.64
N SER A 58 -1.14 -11.21 22.91
CA SER A 58 -2.50 -11.59 23.30
C SER A 58 -3.50 -10.46 23.08
N GLN A 59 -3.10 -9.20 23.30
CA GLN A 59 -3.92 -8.05 22.96
C GLN A 59 -4.11 -7.92 21.44
N ARG A 60 -3.04 -8.03 20.65
CA ARG A 60 -3.13 -8.00 19.18
C ARG A 60 -4.03 -9.10 18.62
N SER A 61 -3.87 -10.32 19.13
CA SER A 61 -4.72 -11.45 18.72
C SER A 61 -6.19 -11.23 19.07
N ARG A 62 -6.51 -10.58 20.20
CA ARG A 62 -7.90 -10.24 20.57
C ARG A 62 -8.48 -9.11 19.71
N ALA A 63 -7.67 -8.09 19.40
CA ALA A 63 -8.09 -6.94 18.61
C ALA A 63 -8.56 -7.35 17.20
N ILE A 64 -7.89 -8.33 16.59
CA ILE A 64 -8.24 -8.82 15.25
C ILE A 64 -9.38 -9.85 15.25
N THR A 65 -9.72 -10.47 16.39
CA THR A 65 -10.70 -11.58 16.45
C THR A 65 -12.03 -11.24 15.79
N ALA A 66 -12.54 -10.02 16.01
CA ALA A 66 -13.80 -9.60 15.41
C ALA A 66 -13.75 -9.57 13.87
N ILE A 67 -12.59 -9.21 13.29
CA ILE A 67 -12.38 -9.18 11.84
C ILE A 67 -12.28 -10.62 11.30
N ARG A 68 -11.51 -11.48 12.00
CA ARG A 68 -11.32 -12.89 11.61
C ARG A 68 -12.66 -13.63 11.57
N ASN A 69 -13.45 -13.52 12.64
CA ASN A 69 -14.75 -14.17 12.75
C ASN A 69 -15.78 -13.66 11.72
N LYS A 70 -15.68 -12.38 11.28
CA LYS A 70 -16.56 -11.79 10.26
C LYS A 70 -16.12 -12.09 8.83
N MET A 71 -14.87 -12.48 8.62
CA MET A 71 -14.32 -12.71 7.28
C MET A 71 -15.11 -13.75 6.48
N PRO A 72 -15.54 -14.92 7.03
CA PRO A 72 -16.37 -15.86 6.28
C PRO A 72 -17.67 -15.25 5.73
N GLU A 73 -18.38 -14.46 6.55
CA GLU A 73 -19.63 -13.79 6.14
C GLU A 73 -19.36 -12.70 5.10
N PHE A 74 -18.28 -11.94 5.27
CA PHE A 74 -17.82 -10.95 4.31
C PHE A 74 -17.53 -11.57 2.94
N LEU A 75 -16.78 -12.67 2.89
CA LEU A 75 -16.47 -13.37 1.65
C LEU A 75 -17.73 -13.91 0.98
N LYS A 76 -18.63 -14.52 1.75
CA LYS A 76 -19.91 -15.01 1.24
C LYS A 76 -20.76 -13.90 0.62
N ALA A 77 -20.82 -12.72 1.24
CA ALA A 77 -21.57 -11.57 0.72
C ALA A 77 -21.04 -11.08 -0.63
N LEU A 78 -19.75 -11.28 -0.91
CA LEU A 78 -19.10 -10.87 -2.15
C LEU A 78 -18.96 -12.00 -3.19
N ASN A 79 -19.52 -13.19 -2.91
CA ASN A 79 -19.32 -14.42 -3.70
C ASN A 79 -17.83 -14.76 -3.89
N LEU A 80 -17.03 -14.57 -2.83
CA LEU A 80 -15.62 -14.91 -2.76
C LEU A 80 -15.42 -16.09 -1.80
N THR A 81 -14.29 -16.78 -1.93
CA THR A 81 -13.96 -17.95 -1.09
C THR A 81 -12.57 -17.83 -0.47
N SER A 82 -12.23 -18.73 0.45
CA SER A 82 -10.88 -18.86 1.00
C SER A 82 -10.74 -20.25 1.62
N ASP A 83 -9.58 -20.88 1.49
CA ASP A 83 -9.29 -22.15 2.18
C ASP A 83 -9.15 -21.94 3.69
N MET A 84 -8.82 -20.72 4.12
CA MET A 84 -8.63 -20.35 5.50
C MET A 84 -9.15 -18.92 5.73
N PRO A 85 -10.48 -18.76 5.79
CA PRO A 85 -11.12 -17.44 5.85
C PRO A 85 -10.77 -16.67 7.12
N GLU A 86 -10.43 -17.35 8.21
CA GLU A 86 -10.01 -16.73 9.48
C GLU A 86 -8.60 -16.08 9.39
N GLY A 87 -7.85 -16.33 8.33
CA GLY A 87 -6.50 -15.78 8.13
C GLY A 87 -5.44 -16.30 9.10
N GLU A 88 -4.19 -15.97 8.77
CA GLU A 88 -2.98 -16.38 9.49
C GLU A 88 -2.31 -15.19 10.15
N GLY A 89 -1.91 -15.35 11.42
CA GLY A 89 -1.15 -14.36 12.16
C GLY A 89 0.36 -14.63 12.07
N PHE A 90 1.14 -13.62 11.71
CA PHE A 90 2.60 -13.67 11.61
C PHE A 90 3.28 -12.77 12.64
N ASN A 91 4.57 -13.03 12.88
CA ASN A 91 5.47 -12.20 13.68
C ASN A 91 4.83 -11.72 15.01
N ASN A 92 4.51 -12.67 15.91
CA ASN A 92 3.85 -12.38 17.19
C ASN A 92 2.53 -11.58 17.07
N SER A 93 1.71 -11.95 16.08
CA SER A 93 0.42 -11.31 15.78
C SER A 93 0.52 -9.83 15.43
N THR A 94 1.67 -9.37 14.92
CA THR A 94 1.84 -7.99 14.43
C THR A 94 1.29 -7.79 13.03
N GLN A 95 0.97 -8.88 12.34
CA GLN A 95 0.42 -8.89 10.99
C GLN A 95 -0.51 -10.09 10.83
N TYR A 96 -1.63 -9.88 10.14
CA TYR A 96 -2.53 -10.96 9.71
C TYR A 96 -2.68 -10.94 8.19
N VAL A 97 -2.63 -12.11 7.56
CA VAL A 97 -2.80 -12.28 6.13
C VAL A 97 -4.05 -13.12 5.87
N PHE A 98 -4.87 -12.65 4.93
CA PHE A 98 -6.06 -13.34 4.45
C PHE A 98 -5.89 -13.55 2.94
N ASN A 99 -5.87 -14.81 2.52
CA ASN A 99 -5.80 -15.18 1.11
C ASN A 99 -7.22 -15.46 0.62
N ILE A 100 -7.73 -14.55 -0.21
CA ILE A 100 -9.09 -14.60 -0.74
C ILE A 100 -9.02 -15.10 -2.18
N LYS A 101 -9.92 -16.01 -2.53
CA LYS A 101 -10.09 -16.55 -3.87
C LYS A 101 -11.25 -15.86 -4.58
N TYR A 102 -11.00 -15.45 -5.83
CA TYR A 102 -12.03 -15.01 -6.75
C TYR A 102 -12.07 -15.93 -7.97
N PRO A 103 -13.26 -16.20 -8.54
CA PRO A 103 -13.38 -17.01 -9.74
C PRO A 103 -12.89 -16.21 -10.95
N SER A 104 -11.71 -16.51 -11.48
CA SER A 104 -11.19 -15.85 -12.68
C SER A 104 -11.87 -16.39 -13.93
N PHE A 105 -12.47 -15.50 -14.71
CA PHE A 105 -12.95 -15.77 -16.05
C PHE A 105 -11.80 -15.92 -17.04
N ILE A 106 -10.68 -15.23 -16.82
CA ILE A 106 -9.52 -15.25 -17.73
C ILE A 106 -8.78 -16.58 -17.65
N THR A 107 -8.52 -17.09 -16.44
CA THR A 107 -7.76 -18.33 -16.25
C THR A 107 -8.63 -19.56 -16.06
N ALA A 108 -9.97 -19.39 -15.99
CA ALA A 108 -10.94 -20.43 -15.71
C ALA A 108 -10.65 -21.21 -14.42
N LYS A 109 -10.02 -20.54 -13.45
CA LYS A 109 -9.60 -21.08 -12.15
C LYS A 109 -9.75 -20.01 -11.08
N ASP A 110 -9.69 -20.43 -9.82
CA ASP A 110 -9.63 -19.48 -8.71
C ASP A 110 -8.25 -18.80 -8.66
N GLU A 111 -8.26 -17.47 -8.61
CA GLU A 111 -7.08 -16.64 -8.39
C GLU A 111 -7.15 -15.94 -7.04
N ASN A 112 -6.01 -15.45 -6.56
CA ASN A 112 -5.88 -14.97 -5.18
C ASN A 112 -5.70 -13.46 -5.08
N ILE A 113 -6.39 -12.87 -4.11
CA ILE A 113 -6.15 -11.54 -3.55
C ILE A 113 -5.61 -11.71 -2.14
N LYS A 114 -4.49 -11.05 -1.85
CA LYS A 114 -3.92 -11.00 -0.51
C LYS A 114 -4.42 -9.73 0.20
N ILE A 115 -5.08 -9.90 1.33
CA ILE A 115 -5.33 -8.83 2.29
C ILE A 115 -4.35 -8.97 3.45
N GLU A 116 -3.63 -7.90 3.76
CA GLU A 116 -2.70 -7.82 4.87
C GLU A 116 -3.16 -6.75 5.86
N ILE A 117 -3.28 -7.11 7.14
CA ILE A 117 -3.63 -6.18 8.21
C ILE A 117 -2.47 -6.11 9.21
N GLY A 118 -1.78 -4.97 9.25
CA GLY A 118 -0.74 -4.68 10.23
C GLY A 118 -1.32 -4.18 11.57
N LEU A 119 -0.73 -4.60 12.68
CA LEU A 119 -1.08 -4.19 14.05
C LEU A 119 0.08 -3.54 14.81
N ARG A 120 1.20 -3.25 14.12
CA ARG A 120 2.42 -2.70 14.74
C ARG A 120 2.39 -1.18 14.85
N GLN A 121 1.87 -0.48 13.84
CA GLN A 121 1.92 0.97 13.75
C GLN A 121 0.54 1.51 13.40
N SER A 122 -0.06 2.24 14.33
CA SER A 122 -1.27 3.01 14.06
C SER A 122 -0.95 4.20 13.15
N PRO A 123 -1.95 4.70 12.38
CA PRO A 123 -1.83 5.96 11.67
C PRO A 123 -1.42 7.10 12.62
N ILE A 124 -0.51 7.96 12.18
CA ILE A 124 -0.08 9.16 12.92
C ILE A 124 -1.00 10.32 12.58
N ASP A 125 -1.31 10.51 11.30
CA ASP A 125 -2.34 11.45 10.88
C ASP A 125 -3.72 10.84 11.16
N LYS A 126 -4.72 11.72 11.30
CA LYS A 126 -6.10 11.26 11.32
C LYS A 126 -6.43 10.61 9.97
N PRO A 127 -6.94 9.36 9.95
CA PRO A 127 -7.37 8.72 8.72
C PRO A 127 -8.44 9.53 7.98
N VAL A 128 -8.45 9.42 6.65
CA VAL A 128 -9.34 10.17 5.77
C VAL A 128 -10.13 9.22 4.88
N HIS A 129 -11.39 9.58 4.61
CA HIS A 129 -12.21 8.88 3.62
C HIS A 129 -11.83 9.34 2.22
N ASN A 130 -11.29 8.42 1.43
CA ASN A 130 -10.98 8.66 0.03
C ASN A 130 -11.94 7.90 -0.88
N VAL A 131 -12.26 8.49 -2.03
CA VAL A 131 -13.04 7.82 -3.08
C VAL A 131 -12.13 6.83 -3.79
N ILE A 132 -12.59 5.58 -3.90
CA ILE A 132 -11.90 4.53 -4.65
C ILE A 132 -12.19 4.76 -6.13
N LYS A 133 -11.18 5.22 -6.88
CA LYS A 133 -11.31 5.43 -8.32
C LYS A 133 -11.23 4.09 -9.05
N HIS A 134 -11.95 3.95 -10.15
CA HIS A 134 -11.80 2.86 -11.11
C HIS A 134 -12.23 3.33 -12.51
N PHE A 135 -12.02 2.50 -13.52
CA PHE A 135 -12.37 2.78 -14.91
C PHE A 135 -13.32 1.73 -15.53
N TYR A 136 -13.88 0.83 -14.70
CA TYR A 136 -14.84 -0.20 -15.15
C TYR A 136 -16.18 0.41 -15.51
N LYS A 137 -16.47 0.48 -16.81
CA LYS A 137 -17.70 1.04 -17.37
C LYS A 137 -18.44 0.02 -18.23
N ASP A 138 -19.76 0.12 -18.22
CA ASP A 138 -20.62 -0.62 -19.12
C ASP A 138 -20.39 -0.12 -20.55
N LEU A 139 -20.18 -1.05 -21.48
CA LEU A 139 -19.82 -0.72 -22.86
C LEU A 139 -20.99 -0.11 -23.66
N PHE A 140 -22.23 -0.33 -23.22
CA PHE A 140 -23.43 0.14 -23.91
C PHE A 140 -23.98 1.42 -23.28
N THR A 141 -23.98 1.53 -21.95
CA THR A 141 -24.51 2.70 -21.24
C THR A 141 -23.44 3.74 -20.91
N GLY A 142 -22.17 3.32 -20.82
CA GLY A 142 -21.07 4.18 -20.37
C GLY A 142 -21.07 4.46 -18.86
N GLU A 143 -22.03 3.87 -18.12
CA GLU A 143 -22.14 3.99 -16.67
C GLU A 143 -21.12 3.11 -15.96
N ASP A 144 -20.80 3.45 -14.71
CA ASP A 144 -19.87 2.69 -13.90
C ASP A 144 -20.46 1.31 -13.53
N LEU A 145 -19.73 0.22 -13.84
CA LEU A 145 -20.17 -1.16 -13.54
C LEU A 145 -20.20 -1.47 -12.04
N ILE A 146 -19.39 -0.74 -11.29
CA ILE A 146 -19.29 -0.83 -9.84
C ILE A 146 -19.36 0.58 -9.27
N PRO A 147 -19.98 0.78 -8.10
CA PRO A 147 -20.06 2.10 -7.51
C PRO A 147 -18.68 2.61 -7.08
N ALA A 148 -18.44 3.91 -7.20
CA ALA A 148 -17.27 4.57 -6.61
C ALA A 148 -17.47 4.72 -5.09
N GLY A 149 -17.10 3.69 -4.32
CA GLY A 149 -17.19 3.69 -2.87
C GLY A 149 -16.18 4.62 -2.21
N LYS A 150 -16.33 4.79 -0.89
CA LYS A 150 -15.36 5.47 -0.04
C LYS A 150 -14.76 4.46 0.94
N ILE A 151 -13.50 4.68 1.30
CA ILE A 151 -12.81 3.86 2.29
C ILE A 151 -11.98 4.74 3.22
N LEU A 152 -11.97 4.37 4.50
CA LEU A 152 -11.04 4.93 5.47
C LEU A 152 -9.60 4.53 5.11
N SER A 153 -8.74 5.53 4.91
CA SER A 153 -7.37 5.36 4.42
C SER A 153 -6.38 6.30 5.10
N LEU A 154 -5.09 6.03 4.96
CA LEU A 154 -4.06 6.97 5.38
C LEU A 154 -4.21 8.30 4.63
N SER A 155 -3.79 9.39 5.29
CA SER A 155 -3.63 10.66 4.59
C SER A 155 -2.62 10.50 3.45
N PHE A 156 -2.72 11.34 2.41
CA PHE A 156 -1.75 11.28 1.32
C PHE A 156 -0.31 11.50 1.84
N ASN A 157 -0.12 12.46 2.74
CA ASN A 157 1.19 12.72 3.38
C ASN A 157 1.73 11.49 4.10
N GLU A 158 0.89 10.76 4.85
CA GLU A 158 1.33 9.58 5.57
C GLU A 158 1.60 8.40 4.63
N ALA A 159 0.81 8.23 3.57
CA ALA A 159 1.07 7.23 2.53
C ALA A 159 2.41 7.49 1.81
N VAL A 160 2.72 8.75 1.48
CA VAL A 160 4.02 9.14 0.91
C VAL A 160 5.15 8.93 1.91
N ALA A 161 4.94 9.26 3.19
CA ALA A 161 5.94 9.05 4.23
C ALA A 161 6.26 7.56 4.43
N GLU A 162 5.26 6.68 4.42
CA GLU A 162 5.47 5.23 4.47
C GLU A 162 6.20 4.72 3.23
N LYS A 163 5.90 5.28 2.05
CA LYS A 163 6.56 4.93 0.79
C LYS A 163 8.04 5.31 0.81
N LEU A 164 8.34 6.53 1.24
CA LEU A 164 9.71 7.03 1.40
C LEU A 164 10.49 6.20 2.43
N LYS A 165 9.87 5.92 3.58
CA LYS A 165 10.43 5.02 4.61
C LYS A 165 10.76 3.66 4.03
N ALA A 166 9.84 3.04 3.29
CA ALA A 166 10.02 1.72 2.70
C ALA A 166 11.19 1.68 1.70
N ALA A 167 11.35 2.72 0.87
CA ALA A 167 12.48 2.83 -0.05
C ALA A 167 13.84 2.82 0.69
N ILE A 168 13.90 3.45 1.88
CA ILE A 168 15.12 3.58 2.68
C ILE A 168 15.41 2.32 3.51
N THR A 169 14.40 1.77 4.20
CA THR A 169 14.63 0.78 5.27
C THR A 169 14.44 -0.67 4.85
N ARG A 170 13.79 -0.95 3.70
CA ARG A 170 13.54 -2.34 3.28
C ARG A 170 14.84 -3.10 3.05
N LYS A 171 14.89 -4.33 3.60
CA LYS A 171 15.98 -5.29 3.34
C LYS A 171 16.01 -5.65 1.86
N ASP A 172 14.86 -6.08 1.35
CA ASP A 172 14.63 -6.39 -0.06
C ASP A 172 14.10 -5.15 -0.78
N VAL A 173 14.96 -4.55 -1.60
CA VAL A 173 14.64 -3.34 -2.36
C VAL A 173 13.58 -3.61 -3.42
N ALA A 174 12.55 -2.77 -3.48
CA ALA A 174 11.47 -2.90 -4.44
C ALA A 174 11.49 -1.71 -5.41
N ILE A 175 11.73 -1.96 -6.69
CA ILE A 175 11.79 -0.91 -7.73
C ILE A 175 10.50 -0.08 -7.81
N ARG A 176 9.36 -0.70 -7.48
CA ARG A 176 8.05 -0.07 -7.43
C ARG A 176 7.98 1.07 -6.41
N ASP A 177 8.75 1.03 -5.33
CA ASP A 177 8.76 2.13 -4.35
C ASP A 177 9.41 3.39 -4.95
N TYR A 178 10.50 3.23 -5.69
CA TYR A 178 11.20 4.32 -6.36
C TYR A 178 10.34 4.90 -7.49
N TYR A 179 9.67 4.03 -8.24
CA TYR A 179 8.75 4.45 -9.29
C TYR A 179 7.53 5.22 -8.72
N ASP A 180 6.94 4.78 -7.61
CA ASP A 180 5.88 5.52 -6.93
C ASP A 180 6.38 6.91 -6.49
N LEU A 181 7.56 6.99 -5.87
CA LEU A 181 8.18 8.25 -5.43
C LEU A 181 8.48 9.20 -6.59
N TRP A 182 8.94 8.68 -7.73
CA TRP A 182 9.16 9.46 -8.93
C TRP A 182 7.87 10.13 -9.41
N HIS A 183 6.77 9.38 -9.49
CA HIS A 183 5.46 9.94 -9.87
C HIS A 183 4.93 10.96 -8.86
N ILE A 184 5.19 10.75 -7.57
CA ILE A 184 4.85 11.72 -6.52
C ILE A 184 5.65 13.04 -6.70
N ASP A 185 6.94 12.99 -7.02
CA ASP A 185 7.75 14.18 -7.32
C ASP A 185 7.29 14.87 -8.62
N GLN A 186 6.94 14.10 -9.66
CA GLN A 186 6.38 14.66 -10.90
C GLN A 186 5.05 15.37 -10.66
N ALA A 187 4.22 14.86 -9.74
CA ALA A 187 2.98 15.49 -9.29
C ALA A 187 3.20 16.74 -8.40
N LYS A 188 4.45 17.21 -8.24
CA LYS A 188 4.84 18.40 -7.47
C LYS A 188 4.48 18.32 -5.98
N PHE A 189 4.54 17.12 -5.42
CA PHE A 189 4.42 16.95 -3.97
C PHE A 189 5.54 17.72 -3.25
N ASN A 190 5.19 18.44 -2.18
CA ASN A 190 6.17 19.19 -1.41
C ASN A 190 6.81 18.32 -0.32
N PHE A 191 7.90 17.63 -0.66
CA PHE A 191 8.65 16.82 0.31
C PHE A 191 9.38 17.63 1.39
N THR A 192 9.54 18.94 1.23
CA THR A 192 10.18 19.82 2.23
C THR A 192 9.17 20.51 3.13
N ASP A 193 7.88 20.18 3.02
CA ASP A 193 6.86 20.63 3.95
C ASP A 193 7.20 20.16 5.38
N LYS A 194 7.18 21.10 6.34
CA LYS A 194 7.56 20.83 7.72
C LYS A 194 6.70 19.73 8.37
N LYS A 195 5.38 19.71 8.11
CA LYS A 195 4.49 18.69 8.70
C LYS A 195 4.80 17.32 8.11
N PHE A 196 5.06 17.25 6.80
CA PHE A 196 5.47 16.01 6.15
C PHE A 196 6.79 15.48 6.70
N ILE A 197 7.79 16.35 6.86
CA ILE A 197 9.10 15.98 7.41
C ILE A 197 8.97 15.44 8.84
N ASP A 198 8.22 16.14 9.70
CA ASP A 198 7.99 15.70 11.08
C ASP A 198 7.28 14.34 11.12
N LEU A 199 6.31 14.12 10.23
CA LEU A 199 5.61 12.84 10.06
C LEU A 199 6.55 11.73 9.59
N PHE A 200 7.37 12.01 8.58
CA PHE A 200 8.36 11.08 8.03
C PHE A 200 9.40 10.68 9.08
N LYS A 201 9.97 11.64 9.83
CA LYS A 201 10.94 11.38 10.90
C LYS A 201 10.35 10.47 11.99
N LYS A 202 9.11 10.73 12.42
CA LYS A 202 8.41 9.86 13.39
C LYS A 202 8.22 8.43 12.87
N LYS A 203 7.83 8.27 11.60
CA LYS A 203 7.68 6.96 10.95
C LYS A 203 9.01 6.22 10.83
N LEU A 204 10.09 6.93 10.51
CA LEU A 204 11.43 6.36 10.34
C LEU A 204 12.02 5.91 11.69
N ALA A 205 11.88 6.72 12.75
CA ALA A 205 12.32 6.38 14.09
C ALA A 205 11.68 5.09 14.63
N GLY A 206 10.42 4.82 14.25
CA GLY A 206 9.72 3.58 14.61
C GLY A 206 10.28 2.28 14.01
N GLU A 207 11.25 2.36 13.08
CA GLU A 207 11.94 1.19 12.50
C GLU A 207 13.37 1.02 13.02
N GLU A 208 13.80 1.79 14.04
CA GLU A 208 15.17 1.75 14.58
C GLU A 208 16.26 2.00 13.51
N TYR A 209 15.90 2.69 12.43
CA TYR A 209 16.86 3.00 11.37
C TYR A 209 17.81 4.12 11.83
N ALA A 210 19.10 3.79 11.93
CA ALA A 210 20.17 4.70 12.32
C ALA A 210 21.16 5.03 11.18
N GLY A 211 20.81 4.67 9.94
CA GLY A 211 21.67 4.88 8.77
C GLY A 211 21.58 6.29 8.19
N GLU A 212 22.53 6.63 7.33
CA GLU A 212 22.46 7.85 6.51
C GLU A 212 21.78 7.52 5.17
N PHE A 213 20.67 8.21 4.88
CA PHE A 213 19.87 7.97 3.68
C PHE A 213 19.99 9.07 2.62
N ARG A 214 20.74 10.14 2.90
CA ARG A 214 20.79 11.33 2.02
C ARG A 214 21.42 11.06 0.66
N ASN A 215 22.30 10.07 0.57
CA ASN A 215 22.88 9.62 -0.69
C ASN A 215 22.26 8.30 -1.12
N ASN A 216 21.60 8.28 -2.27
CA ASN A 216 20.95 7.13 -2.89
C ASN A 216 20.08 6.33 -1.90
N PHE A 217 19.32 7.02 -1.05
CA PHE A 217 18.46 6.41 -0.02
C PHE A 217 19.21 5.54 1.01
N GLY A 218 20.55 5.68 1.10
CA GLY A 218 21.40 4.87 1.96
C GLY A 218 21.66 3.45 1.43
N LEU A 219 21.44 3.23 0.13
CA LEU A 219 21.64 1.92 -0.51
C LEU A 219 23.11 1.66 -0.84
N SER A 220 23.51 0.40 -0.74
CA SER A 220 24.80 -0.06 -1.27
C SER A 220 24.75 -0.21 -2.79
N GLN A 221 25.93 -0.19 -3.44
CA GLN A 221 26.03 -0.35 -4.89
C GLN A 221 25.36 -1.66 -5.38
N LEU A 222 25.52 -2.75 -4.62
CA LEU A 222 24.87 -4.03 -4.91
C LEU A 222 23.33 -3.92 -4.97
N LYS A 223 22.73 -3.16 -4.06
CA LYS A 223 21.27 -2.94 -4.05
C LYS A 223 20.83 -2.06 -5.22
N ILE A 224 21.63 -1.05 -5.58
CA ILE A 224 21.37 -0.18 -6.74
C ILE A 224 21.41 -1.00 -8.04
N ASP A 225 22.42 -1.86 -8.22
CA ASP A 225 22.54 -2.70 -9.41
C ASP A 225 21.40 -3.73 -9.49
N LEU A 226 20.95 -4.25 -8.34
CA LEU A 226 19.77 -5.10 -8.28
C LEU A 226 18.50 -4.35 -8.71
N LEU A 227 18.31 -3.10 -8.26
CA LEU A 227 17.18 -2.26 -8.66
C LEU A 227 17.17 -2.01 -10.17
N ARG A 228 18.32 -1.71 -10.76
CA ARG A 228 18.46 -1.51 -12.22
C ARG A 228 17.99 -2.74 -12.99
N ARG A 229 18.36 -3.94 -12.57
CA ARG A 229 17.90 -5.20 -13.19
C ARG A 229 16.39 -5.41 -13.01
N ARG A 230 15.85 -5.01 -11.86
CA ARG A 230 14.42 -5.15 -11.53
C ARG A 230 13.51 -4.19 -12.28
N VAL A 231 14.05 -3.16 -12.95
CA VAL A 231 13.24 -2.30 -13.82
C VAL A 231 12.54 -3.16 -14.88
N GLU A 232 13.29 -3.96 -15.62
CA GLU A 232 12.75 -4.80 -16.69
C GLU A 232 11.85 -5.93 -16.18
N THR A 233 12.20 -6.56 -15.05
CA THR A 233 11.49 -7.75 -14.57
C THR A 233 10.26 -7.44 -13.71
N ASP A 234 10.33 -6.40 -12.89
CA ASP A 234 9.35 -6.16 -11.82
C ASP A 234 8.54 -4.87 -12.02
N LEU A 235 9.02 -3.94 -12.86
CA LEU A 235 8.34 -2.67 -13.14
C LEU A 235 7.70 -2.63 -14.53
N ILE A 236 8.46 -2.92 -15.60
CA ILE A 236 7.93 -2.87 -16.98
C ILE A 236 6.62 -3.66 -17.16
N PRO A 237 6.44 -4.88 -16.60
CA PRO A 237 5.20 -5.64 -16.75
C PRO A 237 3.97 -5.00 -16.11
N VAL A 238 4.16 -4.05 -15.18
CA VAL A 238 3.07 -3.46 -14.40
C VAL A 238 2.82 -1.99 -14.73
N ILE A 239 3.60 -1.35 -15.60
CA ILE A 239 3.38 0.04 -16.03
C ILE A 239 2.75 0.10 -17.41
N ARG A 240 2.39 1.30 -17.87
CA ARG A 240 1.77 1.47 -19.20
C ARG A 240 2.79 1.21 -20.31
N ALA A 241 2.31 0.65 -21.42
CA ALA A 241 3.13 0.45 -22.60
C ALA A 241 3.73 1.78 -23.09
N GLY A 242 5.05 1.78 -23.32
CA GLY A 242 5.80 2.96 -23.75
C GLY A 242 6.21 3.92 -22.63
N GLU A 243 5.79 3.66 -21.39
CA GLU A 243 6.27 4.43 -20.24
C GLU A 243 7.73 4.10 -19.94
N LYS A 244 8.52 5.14 -19.65
CA LYS A 244 9.94 5.01 -19.33
C LYS A 244 10.19 5.47 -17.91
N PHE A 245 10.97 4.68 -17.17
CA PHE A 245 11.44 5.03 -15.84
C PHE A 245 12.95 5.05 -15.82
N ASP A 246 13.51 6.22 -15.49
CA ASP A 246 14.95 6.43 -15.33
C ASP A 246 15.28 6.46 -13.84
N LEU A 247 15.83 5.34 -13.36
CA LEU A 247 16.18 5.17 -11.96
C LEU A 247 17.35 6.08 -11.54
N ASP A 248 18.33 6.29 -12.42
CA ASP A 248 19.51 7.09 -12.10
C ASP A 248 19.12 8.56 -11.96
N ARG A 249 18.29 9.07 -12.88
CA ARG A 249 17.71 10.41 -12.76
C ARG A 249 16.84 10.59 -11.51
N MET A 250 16.12 9.55 -11.11
CA MET A 250 15.36 9.56 -9.87
C MET A 250 16.29 9.69 -8.66
N PHE A 251 17.39 8.93 -8.61
CA PHE A 251 18.39 9.06 -7.55
C PHE A 251 19.01 10.45 -7.50
N GLU A 252 19.44 11.00 -8.63
CA GLU A 252 20.00 12.37 -8.71
C GLU A 252 19.01 13.40 -8.14
N ARG A 253 17.73 13.30 -8.53
CA ARG A 253 16.67 14.18 -8.06
C ARG A 253 16.47 14.09 -6.55
N PHE A 254 16.42 12.88 -6.00
CA PHE A 254 16.22 12.68 -4.57
C PHE A 254 17.46 13.01 -3.73
N ASN A 255 18.68 12.85 -4.27
CA ASN A 255 19.90 13.30 -3.59
C ASN A 255 19.91 14.83 -3.42
N ILE A 256 19.49 15.58 -4.44
CA ILE A 256 19.29 17.03 -4.32
C ILE A 256 18.22 17.33 -3.26
N LEU A 257 17.11 16.61 -3.28
CA LEU A 257 16.01 16.80 -2.34
C LEU A 257 16.43 16.55 -0.88
N PHE A 258 17.20 15.49 -0.64
CA PHE A 258 17.72 15.16 0.68
C PHE A 258 18.85 16.08 1.15
N SER A 259 19.45 16.88 0.25
CA SER A 259 20.42 17.92 0.63
C SER A 259 19.75 19.13 1.31
N ASP A 260 18.43 19.25 1.23
CA ASP A 260 17.68 20.31 1.91
C ASP A 260 17.81 20.18 3.43
N LYS A 261 17.97 21.32 4.12
CA LYS A 261 18.09 21.39 5.58
C LYS A 261 16.92 20.77 6.32
N ALA A 262 15.75 20.68 5.68
CA ALA A 262 14.58 20.00 6.24
C ALA A 262 14.87 18.52 6.56
N PHE A 263 15.75 17.86 5.80
CA PHE A 263 16.17 16.48 6.03
C PHE A 263 17.40 16.35 6.96
N GLU A 264 17.85 17.46 7.57
CA GLU A 264 18.85 17.40 8.65
C GLU A 264 18.29 16.72 9.89
N GLN A 265 19.07 15.83 10.51
CA GLN A 265 18.66 15.06 11.69
C GLN A 265 18.48 16.00 12.89
#